data_AF-A0A7Y6DNJ7-F1
#
_entry.id   AF-A0A7Y6DNJ7-F1
#
_cell.length_a   1.000
_cell.length_b   1.000
_cell.length_c   1.000
_cell.angle_alpha   90.00
_cell.angle_beta   90.00
_cell.angle_gamma   90.00
#
_symmetry.space_group_name_H-M   'P 1'
#
loop_
_entity.id
_entity.type
_entity.pdbx_description
1 polymer ?
#
loop_
_entity_poly.entity_id
_entity_poly.type
_entity_poly.pdbx_seq_one_letter_code
_entity_poly.pdbx_strand_id
1 'polypeptide(L)'
;MIEPGTPAAPRVPLWAPYYGASFGEAFVRYWKKYARFDGRASRSEYWWWALADALIVFGLYLVVLAGAMVGSRVDSEGSFTPGPGIAVGVILLVGWWLATVVPGLALAARRLHDVDLSGLFLLLLLIPSLGGFAILVMTLLPPNPRGARFDRPDGEMPGYVAPTPGAYSTPQDYSRPQVPLPYAGPAGGQPLYAAPPPRPPAAPAPPPEEPTGDAPR
;
A
#
# COMPACT_ATOMS: atom_id res chain seq x y z
N MET A 1 20.83 39.16 10.17
CA MET A 1 21.50 37.84 10.13
C MET A 1 20.40 36.80 10.11
N ILE A 2 19.98 36.38 8.91
CA ILE A 2 18.94 35.37 8.70
C ILE A 2 19.68 34.06 8.51
N GLU A 3 19.44 33.06 9.36
CA GLU A 3 20.10 31.76 9.21
C GLU A 3 19.71 31.12 7.87
N PRO A 4 20.67 30.69 7.05
CA PRO A 4 20.38 30.01 5.80
C PRO A 4 19.83 28.62 6.08
N GLY A 5 18.53 28.46 5.81
CA GLY A 5 17.87 27.23 5.39
C GLY A 5 18.21 25.97 6.20
N THR A 6 17.46 25.75 7.28
CA THR A 6 17.25 24.39 7.79
C THR A 6 16.86 23.49 6.61
N PRO A 7 17.66 22.45 6.26
CA PRO A 7 17.26 21.52 5.21
C PRO A 7 15.91 20.93 5.62
N ALA A 8 14.90 21.08 4.75
CA ALA A 8 13.60 20.46 4.96
C ALA A 8 13.83 18.97 5.27
N ALA A 9 13.27 18.48 6.38
CA ALA A 9 13.43 17.09 6.80
C ALA A 9 13.27 16.15 5.59
N PRO A 10 14.17 15.17 5.39
CA PRO A 10 14.13 14.30 4.23
C PRO A 10 12.74 13.66 4.14
N ARG A 11 11.99 13.93 3.06
CA ARG A 11 10.60 13.46 2.88
C ARG A 11 10.56 12.14 2.13
N VAL A 12 9.64 11.24 2.51
CA VAL A 12 9.58 9.88 1.94
C VAL A 12 9.30 10.05 0.46
N PRO A 13 10.16 9.54 -0.44
CA PRO A 13 9.90 9.69 -1.86
C PRO A 13 8.57 9.03 -2.19
N LEU A 14 7.87 9.55 -3.20
CA LEU A 14 6.50 9.12 -3.49
C LEU A 14 6.43 7.65 -3.95
N TRP A 15 7.50 7.15 -4.58
CA TRP A 15 7.59 5.76 -5.03
C TRP A 15 7.80 4.75 -3.88
N ALA A 16 8.32 5.20 -2.74
CA ALA A 16 8.57 4.34 -1.58
C ALA A 16 7.37 4.27 -0.62
N PRO A 17 7.17 3.15 0.08
CA PRO A 17 6.14 3.03 1.10
C PRO A 17 6.49 3.89 2.33
N TYR A 18 5.50 4.61 2.86
CA TYR A 18 5.66 5.41 4.08
C TYR A 18 5.06 4.68 5.29
N TYR A 19 5.88 3.88 5.97
CA TYR A 19 5.49 3.22 7.22
C TYR A 19 5.30 4.24 8.35
N GLY A 20 4.16 4.16 9.04
CA GLY A 20 3.84 5.09 10.13
C GLY A 20 3.35 6.46 9.67
N ALA A 21 2.96 6.60 8.39
CA ALA A 21 2.34 7.81 7.87
C ALA A 21 1.17 8.26 8.77
N SER A 22 1.16 9.55 9.12
CA SER A 22 0.00 10.18 9.74
C SER A 22 -1.16 10.30 8.77
N PHE A 23 -2.35 10.59 9.28
CA PHE A 23 -3.54 10.81 8.48
C PHE A 23 -3.33 11.84 7.36
N GLY A 24 -2.77 13.02 7.69
CA GLY A 24 -2.55 14.09 6.72
C GLY A 24 -1.55 13.70 5.62
N GLU A 25 -0.51 12.97 5.98
CA GLU A 25 0.47 12.47 5.00
C GLU A 25 -0.14 11.43 4.06
N ALA A 26 -0.94 10.49 4.59
CA ALA A 26 -1.65 9.52 3.78
C ALA A 26 -2.63 10.20 2.81
N PHE A 27 -3.39 11.18 3.29
CA PHE A 27 -4.34 11.94 2.48
C PHE A 27 -3.65 12.70 1.34
N VAL A 28 -2.57 13.43 1.64
CA VAL A 28 -1.80 14.16 0.61
C VAL A 28 -1.14 13.19 -0.38
N ARG A 29 -0.57 12.08 0.10
CA ARG A 29 0.08 11.07 -0.75
C ARG A 29 -0.90 10.35 -1.67
N TYR A 30 -2.14 10.14 -1.24
CA TYR A 30 -3.18 9.58 -2.09
C TYR A 30 -3.39 10.40 -3.36
N TRP A 31 -3.66 11.70 -3.20
CA TRP A 31 -3.89 12.62 -4.31
C TRP A 31 -2.64 12.86 -5.16
N LYS A 32 -1.45 12.92 -4.55
CA LYS A 32 -0.19 13.04 -5.31
C LYS A 32 0.11 11.83 -6.18
N LYS A 33 -0.34 10.65 -5.76
CA LYS A 33 -0.08 9.39 -6.47
C LYS A 33 -1.34 8.88 -7.16
N TYR A 34 -2.09 9.80 -7.78
CA TYR A 34 -3.44 9.58 -8.31
C TYR A 34 -3.54 8.40 -9.28
N ALA A 35 -2.77 8.38 -10.36
CA ALA A 35 -2.80 7.28 -11.34
C ALA A 35 -1.50 6.44 -11.34
N ARG A 36 -0.82 6.37 -10.19
CA ARG A 36 0.48 5.69 -10.07
C ARG A 36 0.31 4.27 -9.52
N PHE A 37 0.35 3.28 -10.41
CA PHE A 37 0.19 1.87 -10.03
C PHE A 37 1.49 1.18 -9.63
N ASP A 38 2.65 1.76 -9.96
CA ASP A 38 3.96 1.30 -9.51
C ASP A 38 4.26 1.70 -8.05
N GLY A 39 5.27 1.05 -7.48
CA GLY A 39 5.69 1.25 -6.10
C GLY A 39 4.83 0.50 -5.10
N ARG A 40 5.03 0.87 -3.84
CA ARG A 40 4.36 0.26 -2.68
C ARG A 40 3.65 1.29 -1.83
N ALA A 41 2.64 0.82 -1.10
CA ALA A 41 1.93 1.60 -0.10
C ALA A 41 1.90 0.83 1.21
N SER A 42 2.30 1.49 2.29
CA SER A 42 2.28 0.88 3.62
C SER A 42 0.84 0.65 4.11
N ARG A 43 0.69 -0.13 5.18
CA ARG A 43 -0.59 -0.29 5.89
C ARG A 43 -1.17 1.04 6.34
N SER A 44 -0.35 1.94 6.90
CA SER A 44 -0.83 3.24 7.39
C SER A 44 -1.27 4.17 6.26
N GLU A 45 -0.58 4.18 5.12
CA GLU A 45 -1.03 4.93 3.94
C GLU A 45 -2.39 4.41 3.43
N TYR A 46 -2.56 3.09 3.38
CA TYR A 46 -3.80 2.46 2.91
C TYR A 46 -4.98 2.72 3.87
N TRP A 47 -4.81 2.40 5.16
CA TRP A 47 -5.91 2.41 6.12
C TRP A 47 -6.35 3.80 6.55
N TRP A 48 -5.45 4.79 6.61
CA TRP A 48 -5.86 6.17 6.86
C TRP A 48 -6.69 6.73 5.71
N TRP A 49 -6.30 6.45 4.46
CA TRP A 49 -7.11 6.83 3.32
C TRP A 49 -8.45 6.08 3.30
N ALA A 50 -8.46 4.76 3.52
CA ALA A 50 -9.69 3.98 3.55
C ALA A 50 -10.68 4.49 4.60
N LEU A 51 -10.19 4.90 5.78
CA LEU A 51 -11.01 5.53 6.81
C LEU A 51 -11.54 6.90 6.36
N ALA A 52 -10.70 7.74 5.73
CA ALA A 52 -11.11 9.04 5.22
C ALA A 52 -12.23 8.90 4.18
N ASP A 53 -12.04 8.01 3.19
CA ASP A 53 -13.02 7.74 2.15
C ASP A 53 -14.32 7.18 2.73
N ALA A 54 -14.25 6.24 3.69
CA ALA A 54 -15.43 5.70 4.37
C ALA A 54 -16.25 6.79 5.07
N LEU A 55 -15.60 7.73 5.76
CA LEU A 55 -16.29 8.85 6.42
C LEU A 55 -16.92 9.83 5.43
N ILE A 56 -16.23 10.13 4.32
CA ILE A 56 -16.76 11.00 3.27
C ILE A 56 -17.97 10.35 2.61
N VAL A 57 -17.86 9.08 2.22
CA VAL A 57 -18.97 8.30 1.63
C VAL A 57 -20.14 8.20 2.60
N PHE A 58 -19.89 7.97 3.89
CA PHE A 58 -20.94 7.98 4.92
C PHE A 58 -21.67 9.33 4.97
N GLY A 59 -20.93 10.45 4.99
CA GLY A 59 -21.52 11.79 4.93
C GLY A 59 -22.35 12.04 3.66
N LEU A 60 -21.87 11.57 2.50
CA LEU A 60 -22.61 11.67 1.24
C LEU A 60 -23.91 10.85 1.27
N TYR A 61 -23.93 9.67 1.91
CA TYR A 61 -25.17 8.91 2.12
C TYR A 61 -26.17 9.66 3.00
N LEU A 62 -25.71 10.37 4.03
CA LEU A 62 -26.59 11.22 4.84
C LEU A 62 -27.18 12.37 4.01
N VAL A 63 -26.42 12.96 3.09
CA VAL A 63 -26.92 13.98 2.16
C VAL A 63 -27.99 13.40 1.23
N VAL A 64 -27.76 12.19 0.68
CA VAL A 64 -28.76 11.49 -0.14
C VAL A 64 -30.05 11.26 0.66
N LEU A 65 -29.93 10.73 1.89
CA LEU A 65 -31.08 10.46 2.75
C LEU A 65 -31.84 11.74 3.09
N ALA A 66 -31.13 12.80 3.52
CA ALA A 66 -31.75 14.08 3.82
C ALA A 66 -32.46 14.67 2.58
N GLY A 67 -31.81 14.64 1.42
CA GLY A 67 -32.38 15.11 0.15
C GLY A 67 -33.61 14.31 -0.30
N ALA A 68 -33.64 13.00 0.00
CA ALA A 68 -34.78 12.13 -0.25
C ALA A 68 -35.96 12.40 0.68
N MET A 69 -35.73 12.92 1.89
CA MET A 69 -36.79 13.23 2.85
C MET A 69 -37.45 14.59 2.58
N VAL A 70 -36.69 15.59 2.15
CA VAL A 70 -37.19 16.96 1.92
C VAL A 70 -38.14 17.00 0.72
N GLY A 71 -39.41 17.30 0.96
CA GLY A 71 -40.44 17.34 -0.09
C GLY A 71 -40.89 15.95 -0.56
N SER A 72 -40.58 14.90 0.21
CA SER A 72 -41.12 13.56 0.01
C SER A 72 -42.63 13.52 0.17
N ARG A 73 -43.27 12.52 -0.45
CA ARG A 73 -44.72 12.31 -0.41
C ARG A 73 -45.01 10.84 -0.16
N VAL A 74 -46.13 10.59 0.51
CA VAL A 74 -46.73 9.25 0.61
C VAL A 74 -48.11 9.36 0.00
N ASP A 75 -48.42 8.53 -0.99
CA ASP A 75 -49.74 8.51 -1.62
C ASP A 75 -50.76 7.70 -0.79
N SER A 76 -52.01 7.67 -1.25
CA SER A 76 -53.10 6.94 -0.58
C SER A 76 -52.91 5.43 -0.55
N GLU A 77 -52.03 4.89 -1.39
CA GLU A 77 -51.68 3.47 -1.46
C GLU A 77 -50.48 3.14 -0.55
N GLY A 78 -49.91 4.15 0.13
CA GLY A 78 -48.76 4.01 1.01
C GLY A 78 -47.41 4.03 0.29
N SER A 79 -47.38 4.35 -1.01
CA SER A 79 -46.15 4.43 -1.78
C SER A 79 -45.36 5.67 -1.41
N PHE A 80 -44.08 5.47 -1.07
CA PHE A 80 -43.15 6.55 -0.77
C PHE A 80 -42.51 7.09 -2.05
N THR A 81 -42.73 8.37 -2.34
CA THR A 81 -42.03 9.11 -3.38
C THR A 81 -40.93 9.97 -2.74
N PRO A 82 -39.64 9.70 -3.01
CA PRO A 82 -38.54 10.52 -2.52
C PRO A 82 -38.65 11.96 -3.00
N GLY A 83 -38.19 12.88 -2.16
CA GLY A 83 -38.03 14.29 -2.48
C GLY A 83 -37.01 14.53 -3.61
N PRO A 84 -37.15 15.62 -4.38
CA PRO A 84 -36.27 15.92 -5.52
C PRO A 84 -34.81 16.16 -5.13
N GLY A 85 -34.53 16.47 -3.85
CA GLY A 85 -33.18 16.65 -3.32
C GLY A 85 -32.31 15.40 -3.40
N ILE A 86 -32.90 14.21 -3.55
CA ILE A 86 -32.17 12.95 -3.76
C ILE A 86 -31.23 13.03 -4.97
N ALA A 87 -31.64 13.74 -6.04
CA ALA A 87 -30.84 13.86 -7.26
C ALA A 87 -29.49 14.54 -6.99
N VAL A 88 -29.47 15.56 -6.14
CA VAL A 88 -28.23 16.26 -5.75
C VAL A 88 -27.31 15.31 -4.99
N GLY A 89 -27.83 14.57 -4.02
CA GLY A 89 -27.05 13.58 -3.27
C GLY A 89 -26.46 12.51 -4.18
N VAL A 90 -27.26 11.98 -5.13
CA VAL A 90 -26.81 10.96 -6.09
C VAL A 90 -25.71 11.51 -7.00
N ILE A 91 -25.85 12.74 -7.51
CA ILE A 91 -24.82 13.38 -8.34
C ILE A 91 -23.51 13.51 -7.59
N LEU A 92 -23.54 13.95 -6.32
CA LEU A 92 -22.34 14.06 -5.48
C LEU A 92 -21.71 12.69 -5.22
N LEU A 93 -22.51 11.66 -4.93
CA LEU A 93 -22.03 10.30 -4.69
C LEU A 93 -21.35 9.72 -5.93
N VAL A 94 -21.97 9.86 -7.10
CA VAL A 94 -21.40 9.41 -8.38
C VAL A 94 -20.14 10.19 -8.73
N GLY A 95 -20.15 11.51 -8.57
CA GLY A 95 -18.98 12.36 -8.81
C GLY A 95 -17.81 11.99 -7.90
N TRP A 96 -18.07 11.72 -6.62
CA TRP A 96 -17.05 11.25 -5.69
C TRP A 96 -16.48 9.89 -6.12
N TRP A 97 -17.34 8.93 -6.44
CA TRP A 97 -16.91 7.61 -6.90
C TRP A 97 -16.04 7.69 -8.17
N LEU A 98 -16.41 8.53 -9.14
CA LEU A 98 -15.61 8.75 -10.36
C LEU A 98 -14.24 9.36 -10.04
N ALA A 99 -14.17 10.28 -9.07
CA ALA A 99 -12.93 10.91 -8.65
C ALA A 99 -12.00 9.94 -7.89
N THR A 100 -12.55 8.97 -7.15
CA THR A 100 -11.77 8.08 -6.29
C THR A 100 -11.53 6.68 -6.86
N VAL A 101 -12.26 6.24 -7.88
CA VAL A 101 -12.13 4.88 -8.42
C VAL A 101 -10.71 4.59 -8.93
N VAL A 102 -10.15 5.48 -9.76
CA VAL A 102 -8.80 5.31 -10.32
C VAL A 102 -7.72 5.33 -9.23
N PRO A 103 -7.62 6.39 -8.39
CA PRO A 103 -6.62 6.42 -7.32
C PRO A 103 -6.84 5.39 -6.22
N GLY A 104 -8.09 4.96 -5.98
CA GLY A 104 -8.43 3.88 -5.06
C GLY A 104 -7.86 2.54 -5.53
N LEU A 105 -8.06 2.20 -6.81
CA LEU A 105 -7.47 1.01 -7.43
C LEU A 105 -5.93 1.09 -7.43
N ALA A 106 -5.36 2.26 -7.74
CA ALA A 106 -3.91 2.45 -7.70
C ALA A 106 -3.33 2.24 -6.29
N LEU A 107 -3.97 2.79 -5.25
CA LEU A 107 -3.54 2.60 -3.86
C LEU A 107 -3.64 1.13 -3.44
N ALA A 108 -4.73 0.45 -3.79
CA ALA A 108 -4.92 -0.96 -3.45
C ALA A 108 -3.89 -1.86 -4.17
N ALA A 109 -3.56 -1.58 -5.43
CA ALA A 109 -2.51 -2.29 -6.17
C ALA A 109 -1.14 -2.12 -5.48
N ARG A 110 -0.77 -0.89 -5.11
CA ARG A 110 0.47 -0.61 -4.36
C ARG A 110 0.50 -1.29 -3.00
N ARG A 111 -0.65 -1.45 -2.35
CA ARG A 111 -0.74 -2.17 -1.08
C ARG A 111 -0.56 -3.68 -1.27
N LEU A 112 -1.07 -4.25 -2.36
CA LEU A 112 -0.80 -5.64 -2.74
C LEU A 112 0.67 -5.86 -3.09
N HIS A 113 1.30 -4.92 -3.80
CA HIS A 113 2.73 -4.94 -4.08
C HIS A 113 3.57 -4.96 -2.80
N ASP A 114 3.13 -4.27 -1.75
CA ASP A 114 3.81 -4.23 -0.45
C ASP A 114 3.85 -5.60 0.25
N VAL A 115 2.93 -6.51 -0.09
CA VAL A 115 2.88 -7.89 0.42
C VAL A 115 3.36 -8.92 -0.61
N ASP A 116 4.07 -8.48 -1.65
CA ASP A 116 4.59 -9.27 -2.78
C ASP A 116 3.53 -9.90 -3.71
N LEU A 117 2.30 -9.35 -3.72
CA LEU A 117 1.22 -9.78 -4.62
C LEU A 117 1.10 -8.85 -5.82
N SER A 118 0.62 -9.37 -6.95
CA SER A 118 0.36 -8.56 -8.15
C SER A 118 -0.88 -7.67 -7.98
N GLY A 119 -0.88 -6.47 -8.55
CA GLY A 119 -2.10 -5.64 -8.63
C GLY A 119 -3.28 -6.31 -9.35
N LEU A 120 -3.03 -7.33 -10.18
CA LEU A 120 -4.08 -8.11 -10.85
C LEU A 120 -5.01 -8.86 -9.89
N PHE A 121 -4.60 -9.09 -8.64
CA PHE A 121 -5.48 -9.66 -7.63
C PHE A 121 -6.71 -8.77 -7.36
N LEU A 122 -6.68 -7.48 -7.70
CA LEU A 122 -7.87 -6.62 -7.66
C LEU A 122 -9.02 -7.10 -8.55
N LEU A 123 -8.75 -7.92 -9.59
CA LEU A 123 -9.80 -8.55 -10.38
C LEU A 123 -10.71 -9.46 -9.55
N LEU A 124 -10.26 -9.91 -8.36
CA LEU A 124 -11.12 -10.61 -7.42
C LEU A 124 -12.33 -9.77 -7.00
N LEU A 125 -12.28 -8.44 -7.03
CA LEU A 125 -13.44 -7.57 -6.77
C LEU A 125 -14.62 -7.82 -7.73
N LEU A 126 -14.37 -8.42 -8.90
CA LEU A 126 -15.42 -8.82 -9.85
C LEU A 126 -16.19 -10.06 -9.37
N ILE A 127 -15.70 -10.79 -8.36
CA ILE A 127 -16.40 -11.89 -7.71
C ILE A 127 -17.27 -11.29 -6.58
N PRO A 128 -18.60 -11.31 -6.70
CA PRO A 128 -19.48 -10.73 -5.69
C PRO A 128 -19.22 -11.32 -4.30
N SER A 129 -19.21 -10.45 -3.29
CA SER A 129 -19.00 -10.77 -1.88
C SER A 129 -17.61 -11.34 -1.54
N LEU A 130 -17.24 -12.52 -2.05
CA LEU A 130 -15.97 -13.20 -1.74
C LEU A 130 -14.75 -12.37 -2.16
N GLY A 131 -14.84 -11.67 -3.28
CA GLY A 131 -13.79 -10.80 -3.80
C GLY A 131 -13.37 -9.71 -2.82
N GLY A 132 -14.36 -9.03 -2.24
CA GLY A 132 -14.15 -7.98 -1.25
C GLY A 132 -13.45 -8.51 0.00
N PHE A 133 -13.89 -9.66 0.52
CA PHE A 133 -13.25 -10.30 1.67
C PHE A 133 -11.81 -10.72 1.38
N ALA A 134 -11.53 -11.27 0.20
CA ALA A 134 -10.18 -11.64 -0.20
C ALA A 134 -9.24 -10.42 -0.22
N ILE A 135 -9.65 -9.32 -0.85
CA ILE A 135 -8.87 -8.07 -0.89
C ILE A 135 -8.72 -7.46 0.51
N LEU A 136 -9.76 -7.49 1.33
CA LEU A 136 -9.68 -7.04 2.71
C LEU A 136 -8.59 -7.79 3.49
N VAL A 137 -8.58 -9.12 3.42
CA VAL A 137 -7.56 -9.95 4.08
C VAL A 137 -6.16 -9.65 3.53
N MET A 138 -6.00 -9.57 2.21
CA MET A 138 -4.70 -9.29 1.59
C MET A 138 -4.14 -7.92 2.00
N THR A 139 -4.99 -6.89 2.10
CA THR A 139 -4.58 -5.54 2.52
C THR A 139 -4.22 -5.45 4.00
N LEU A 140 -4.60 -6.43 4.83
CA LEU A 140 -4.21 -6.56 6.23
C LEU A 140 -2.88 -7.30 6.44
N LEU A 141 -2.36 -8.06 5.47
CA LEU A 141 -1.14 -8.87 5.63
C LEU A 141 0.12 -8.04 5.95
N PRO A 142 1.14 -8.60 6.62
CA PRO A 142 2.38 -7.85 6.90
C PRO A 142 3.17 -7.59 5.62
N PRO A 143 3.98 -6.51 5.57
CA PRO A 143 4.81 -6.23 4.41
C PRO A 143 5.79 -7.36 4.15
N ASN A 144 6.08 -7.64 2.89
CA ASN A 144 7.04 -8.65 2.45
C ASN A 144 8.24 -7.95 1.78
N PRO A 145 9.49 -8.23 2.20
CA PRO A 145 10.68 -7.64 1.58
C PRO A 145 10.77 -7.84 0.06
N ARG A 146 10.25 -8.96 -0.45
CA ARG A 146 10.21 -9.28 -1.90
C ARG A 146 9.38 -8.28 -2.71
N GLY A 147 8.46 -7.56 -2.07
CA GLY A 147 7.67 -6.49 -2.68
C GLY A 147 8.50 -5.33 -3.22
N ALA A 148 9.76 -5.18 -2.78
CA ALA A 148 10.68 -4.16 -3.32
C ALA A 148 10.88 -4.26 -4.84
N ARG A 149 10.58 -5.41 -5.46
CA ARG A 149 10.59 -5.58 -6.93
C ARG A 149 9.62 -4.66 -7.68
N PHE A 150 8.61 -4.11 -7.00
CA PHE A 150 7.62 -3.21 -7.59
C PHE A 150 8.01 -1.73 -7.47
N ASP A 151 9.09 -1.41 -6.73
CA ASP A 151 9.56 -0.05 -6.56
C ASP A 151 10.11 0.51 -7.88
N ARG A 152 9.74 1.74 -8.21
CA ARG A 152 10.26 2.47 -9.38
C ARG A 152 10.74 3.86 -8.96
N PRO A 153 12.04 3.99 -8.64
CA PRO A 153 12.62 5.29 -8.35
C PRO A 153 12.54 6.19 -9.57
N ASP A 154 11.91 7.34 -9.42
CA ASP A 154 11.71 8.36 -10.46
C ASP A 154 12.88 9.35 -10.56
N GLY A 155 14.01 9.05 -9.91
CA GLY A 155 15.20 9.92 -9.93
C GLY A 155 15.01 11.25 -9.20
N GLU A 156 13.86 11.51 -8.57
CA GLU A 156 13.50 12.78 -7.92
C GLU A 156 14.21 13.06 -6.58
N MET A 157 15.39 12.47 -6.33
CA MET A 157 16.22 12.92 -5.20
C MET A 157 17.51 13.57 -5.72
N PRO A 158 17.84 14.80 -5.29
CA PRO A 158 19.19 15.30 -5.38
C PRO A 158 20.14 14.30 -4.68
N GLY A 159 20.93 13.56 -5.47
CA GLY A 159 21.90 12.58 -4.96
C GLY A 159 21.48 11.10 -4.99
N TYR A 160 20.29 10.74 -5.50
CA TYR A 160 19.94 9.32 -5.71
C TYR A 160 20.29 8.87 -7.13
N VAL A 161 21.23 7.93 -7.22
CA VAL A 161 21.53 7.20 -8.46
C VAL A 161 20.73 5.91 -8.43
N ALA A 162 19.73 5.79 -9.32
CA ALA A 162 19.02 4.53 -9.49
C ALA A 162 20.01 3.43 -9.91
N PRO A 163 19.97 2.24 -9.29
CA PRO A 163 20.79 1.12 -9.75
C PRO A 163 20.48 0.80 -11.22
N THR A 164 21.52 0.58 -12.03
CA THR A 164 21.39 0.28 -13.47
C THR A 164 20.44 -0.91 -13.72
N PRO A 165 19.47 -0.80 -14.66
CA PRO A 165 18.64 -1.94 -15.05
C PRO A 165 19.52 -3.11 -15.49
N GLY A 166 19.50 -4.21 -14.71
CA GLY A 166 20.36 -5.38 -14.92
C GLY A 166 21.28 -5.73 -13.75
N ALA A 167 21.41 -4.88 -12.73
CA ALA A 167 22.24 -5.16 -11.54
C ALA A 167 21.66 -6.21 -10.56
N TYR A 168 20.49 -6.80 -10.85
CA TYR A 168 19.89 -7.88 -10.07
C TYR A 168 20.46 -9.28 -10.41
N SER A 169 21.69 -9.36 -10.92
CA SER A 169 22.31 -10.62 -11.36
C SER A 169 22.75 -11.53 -10.21
N THR A 170 22.66 -11.09 -8.96
CA THR A 170 22.93 -11.93 -7.79
C THR A 170 21.60 -12.36 -7.19
N PRO A 171 21.34 -13.66 -6.96
CA PRO A 171 20.21 -14.09 -6.15
C PRO A 171 20.26 -13.32 -4.83
N GLN A 172 19.31 -12.41 -4.60
CA GLN A 172 19.27 -11.62 -3.39
C GLN A 172 19.11 -12.58 -2.22
N ASP A 173 20.15 -12.66 -1.39
CA ASP A 173 20.16 -13.47 -0.19
C ASP A 173 19.21 -12.83 0.84
N TYR A 174 17.95 -13.25 0.81
CA TYR A 174 16.90 -12.81 1.74
C TYR A 174 17.20 -13.23 3.20
N SER A 175 18.26 -13.99 3.46
CA SER A 175 18.77 -14.28 4.81
C SER A 175 19.42 -13.07 5.48
N ARG A 176 19.86 -12.08 4.69
CA ARG A 176 20.48 -10.85 5.20
C ARG A 176 19.42 -9.75 5.25
N PRO A 177 19.38 -8.94 6.33
CA PRO A 177 18.63 -7.69 6.32
C PRO A 177 19.11 -6.89 5.13
N GLN A 178 18.25 -6.72 4.12
CA GLN A 178 18.50 -5.75 3.07
C GLN A 178 18.62 -4.42 3.80
N VAL A 179 19.78 -3.77 3.72
CA VAL A 179 19.94 -2.41 4.24
C VAL A 179 18.79 -1.62 3.63
N PRO A 180 17.82 -1.13 4.43
CA PRO A 180 16.77 -0.30 3.89
C PRO A 180 17.48 0.82 3.14
N LEU A 181 17.09 1.07 1.89
CA LEU A 181 17.55 2.29 1.20
C LEU A 181 17.44 3.44 2.19
N PRO A 182 18.47 4.29 2.33
CA PRO A 182 18.66 5.22 3.43
C PRO A 182 17.54 6.26 3.42
N TYR A 183 16.40 5.86 3.95
CA TYR A 183 15.22 6.68 4.08
C TYR A 183 14.81 6.59 5.55
N ALA A 184 15.55 7.35 6.36
CA ALA A 184 15.22 7.61 7.74
C ALA A 184 14.07 8.62 7.77
N GLY A 185 12.95 8.24 8.39
CA GLY A 185 11.85 9.17 8.67
C GLY A 185 12.25 10.24 9.70
N PRO A 186 11.45 11.31 9.86
CA PRO A 186 11.82 12.49 10.65
C PRO A 186 11.85 12.29 12.17
N ALA A 187 11.40 11.14 12.66
CA ALA A 187 11.55 10.74 14.05
C ALA A 187 12.49 9.54 14.06
N GLY A 188 13.51 9.54 14.92
CA GLY A 188 14.45 8.44 15.16
C GLY A 188 13.79 7.15 15.66
N GLY A 189 12.80 6.65 14.92
CA GLY A 189 12.09 5.41 15.11
C GLY A 189 12.91 4.26 14.55
N GLN A 190 13.11 3.27 15.40
CA GLN A 190 13.89 2.05 15.27
C GLN A 190 13.85 1.35 13.89
N PRO A 191 14.89 0.56 13.55
CA PRO A 191 14.84 -0.31 12.38
C PRO A 191 13.70 -1.32 12.56
N LEU A 192 12.65 -1.20 11.75
CA LEU A 192 11.50 -2.13 11.74
C LEU A 192 11.79 -3.44 11.00
N TYR A 193 13.04 -3.92 11.09
CA TYR A 193 13.40 -5.31 10.88
C TYR A 193 14.22 -5.75 12.08
N ALA A 194 13.60 -6.45 13.04
CA ALA A 194 14.36 -7.39 13.84
C ALA A 194 14.88 -8.43 12.84
N ALA A 195 16.19 -8.43 12.60
CA ALA A 195 16.81 -9.53 11.87
C ALA A 195 16.38 -10.84 12.55
N PRO A 196 15.98 -11.88 11.81
CA PRO A 196 15.85 -13.20 12.42
C PRO A 196 17.18 -13.55 13.13
N PRO A 197 17.16 -14.26 14.27
CA PRO A 197 18.39 -14.65 14.94
C PRO A 197 19.30 -15.36 13.92
N PRO A 198 20.62 -15.14 13.97
CA PRO A 198 21.53 -15.76 13.02
C PRO A 198 21.28 -17.26 13.02
N ARG A 199 21.14 -17.86 11.82
CA ARG A 199 21.10 -19.32 11.71
C ARG A 199 22.33 -19.86 12.45
N PRO A 200 22.18 -20.89 13.31
CA PRO A 200 23.34 -21.53 13.89
C PRO A 200 24.28 -21.95 12.76
N PRO A 201 25.61 -21.87 12.96
CA PRO A 201 26.57 -22.28 11.93
C PRO A 201 26.18 -23.65 11.42
N ALA A 202 26.22 -23.83 10.09
CA ALA A 202 25.98 -25.12 9.49
C ALA A 202 26.86 -26.15 10.19
N ALA A 203 26.27 -27.28 10.62
CA ALA A 203 27.04 -28.36 11.20
C ALA A 203 28.19 -28.70 10.24
N PRO A 204 29.42 -28.93 10.75
CA PRO A 204 30.54 -29.29 9.90
C PRO A 204 30.13 -30.50 9.04
N ALA A 205 30.49 -30.45 7.76
CA ALA A 205 30.23 -31.56 6.85
C ALA A 205 30.74 -32.87 7.48
N PRO A 206 30.00 -33.98 7.37
CA PRO A 206 30.50 -35.26 7.85
C PRO A 206 31.86 -35.53 7.17
N PRO A 207 32.83 -36.12 7.90
CA PRO A 207 34.12 -36.44 7.32
C PRO A 207 33.93 -37.33 6.09
N PRO A 208 34.77 -37.18 5.05
CA PRO A 208 34.70 -38.04 3.88
C PRO A 208 34.82 -39.51 4.33
N GLU A 209 33.90 -40.35 3.85
CA GLU A 209 33.96 -41.79 4.07
C GLU A 209 35.32 -42.30 3.57
N GLU A 210 36.08 -42.91 4.47
CA GLU A 210 37.38 -43.50 4.16
C GLU A 210 37.15 -44.60 3.11
N PRO A 211 37.86 -44.59 1.97
CA PRO A 211 37.71 -45.64 0.98
C PRO A 211 38.18 -46.95 1.61
N THR A 212 37.25 -47.85 1.90
CA THR A 212 37.53 -49.21 2.34
C THR A 212 38.43 -49.84 1.28
N GLY A 213 39.72 -49.96 1.59
CA GLY A 213 40.68 -50.62 0.73
C GLY A 213 40.35 -52.10 0.65
N ASP A 214 39.62 -52.50 -0.38
CA ASP A 214 39.58 -53.89 -0.82
C ASP A 214 40.96 -54.23 -1.36
N ALA A 215 41.77 -54.86 -0.50
CA ALA A 215 43.00 -55.51 -0.91
C ALA A 215 42.63 -56.79 -1.70
N PRO A 216 43.18 -57.00 -2.91
CA PRO A 216 42.94 -58.22 -3.65
C PRO A 216 43.73 -59.39 -3.05
N ARG A 217 43.03 -60.46 -2.68
CA ARG A 217 43.55 -61.84 -2.60
C ARG A 217 42.52 -62.82 -3.10
#